data_AF-A0A0F9FD86-F1
#
_entry.id   AF-A0A0F9FD86-F1
#
_cell.length_a   1.000
_cell.length_b   1.000
_cell.length_c   1.000
_cell.angle_alpha   90.00
_cell.angle_beta   90.00
_cell.angle_gamma   90.00
#
_symmetry.space_group_name_H-M   'P 1'
#
loop_
_entity.id
_entity.type
_entity.pdbx_description
1 polymer ?
#
loop_
_entity_poly.entity_id
_entity_poly.type
_entity_poly.pdbx_seq_one_letter_code
_entity_poly.pdbx_strand_id
1 'polypeptide(L)'
;MSEIIRPDVSDAAVARAFMELRMALTDRVARHGPGAFAGPHEIDGVLDEEIREWKHAVWINDNQGRRRELLDVAVVCLFGLASLEELGR
;
A
#
# COMPACT_ATOMS: atom_id res chain seq x y z
N MET A 1 -32.71 4.62 10.48
CA MET A 1 -31.30 4.19 10.40
C MET A 1 -31.18 3.32 9.15
N SER A 2 -30.47 3.74 8.11
CA SER A 2 -30.23 2.86 6.96
C SER A 2 -29.26 1.76 7.38
N GLU A 3 -29.59 0.52 7.06
CA GLU A 3 -28.71 -0.62 7.26
C GLU A 3 -27.47 -0.47 6.36
N ILE A 4 -26.27 -0.52 6.94
CA ILE A 4 -25.03 -0.48 6.18
C ILE A 4 -24.82 -1.88 5.60
N ILE A 5 -25.09 -2.05 4.30
CA ILE A 5 -24.80 -3.30 3.58
C ILE A 5 -23.28 -3.42 3.46
N ARG A 6 -22.70 -4.47 4.05
CA ARG A 6 -21.29 -4.83 3.91
C ARG A 6 -21.19 -5.95 2.87
N PRO A 7 -20.74 -5.67 1.64
CA PRO A 7 -20.55 -6.74 0.66
C PRO A 7 -19.41 -7.65 1.09
N ASP A 8 -19.58 -8.96 0.87
CA ASP A 8 -18.49 -9.91 1.05
C ASP A 8 -17.38 -9.68 0.02
N VAL A 9 -16.13 -9.81 0.45
CA VAL A 9 -14.97 -9.77 -0.45
C VAL A 9 -14.77 -11.16 -1.04
N SER A 10 -14.95 -11.28 -2.35
CA SER A 10 -14.74 -12.57 -3.04
C SER A 10 -13.27 -12.94 -3.17
N ASP A 11 -12.98 -14.24 -3.22
CA ASP A 11 -11.62 -14.77 -3.48
C ASP A 11 -11.02 -14.20 -4.77
N ALA A 12 -11.84 -14.04 -5.81
CA ALA A 12 -11.41 -13.43 -7.07
C ALA A 12 -11.00 -11.95 -6.91
N ALA A 13 -11.66 -11.20 -6.01
CA ALA A 13 -11.28 -9.83 -5.70
C ALA A 13 -9.95 -9.78 -4.93
N VAL A 14 -9.76 -10.68 -3.96
CA VAL A 14 -8.50 -10.83 -3.22
C VAL A 14 -7.36 -11.19 -4.18
N ALA A 15 -7.56 -12.16 -5.07
CA ALA A 15 -6.56 -12.57 -6.04
C ALA A 15 -6.15 -11.42 -6.98
N ARG A 16 -7.09 -10.60 -7.44
CA ARG A 16 -6.79 -9.40 -8.25
C ARG A 16 -5.97 -8.38 -7.45
N ALA A 17 -6.32 -8.16 -6.17
CA ALA A 17 -5.57 -7.23 -5.32
C ALA A 17 -4.12 -7.69 -5.12
N PHE A 18 -3.88 -8.99 -4.92
CA PHE A 18 -2.52 -9.53 -4.85
C PHE A 18 -1.74 -9.37 -6.16
N MET A 19 -2.38 -9.57 -7.30
CA MET A 19 -1.76 -9.36 -8.61
C MET A 19 -1.32 -7.89 -8.78
N GLU A 20 -2.19 -6.94 -8.44
CA GLU A 20 -1.87 -5.51 -8.50
C GLU A 20 -0.74 -5.14 -7.54
N LEU A 21 -0.75 -5.69 -6.31
CA LEU A 21 0.32 -5.46 -5.33
C LEU A 21 1.67 -5.95 -5.87
N ARG A 22 1.70 -7.14 -6.48
CA ARG A 22 2.93 -7.68 -7.08
C ARG A 22 3.49 -6.78 -8.19
N MET A 23 2.61 -6.24 -9.03
CA MET A 23 3.01 -5.29 -10.07
C MET A 23 3.56 -4.00 -9.45
N ALA A 24 2.85 -3.43 -8.46
CA ALA A 24 3.26 -2.20 -7.79
C ALA A 24 4.62 -2.34 -7.06
N LEU A 25 4.88 -3.48 -6.41
CA LEU A 25 6.19 -3.79 -5.83
C LEU A 25 7.29 -3.78 -6.89
N THR A 26 7.03 -4.39 -8.05
CA THR A 26 7.99 -4.44 -9.16
C THR A 26 8.30 -3.03 -9.66
N ASP A 27 7.28 -2.20 -9.83
CA ASP A 27 7.42 -0.81 -10.25
C ASP A 27 8.16 0.04 -9.21
N ARG A 28 7.88 -0.15 -7.92
CA ARG A 28 8.57 0.56 -6.82
C ARG A 28 10.07 0.26 -6.82
N VAL A 29 10.45 -1.02 -6.94
CA VAL A 29 11.85 -1.44 -7.04
C VAL A 29 12.51 -0.87 -8.28
N ALA A 30 11.80 -0.85 -9.42
CA ALA A 30 12.34 -0.28 -10.65
C ALA A 30 12.61 1.23 -10.54
N ARG A 31 11.78 1.98 -9.81
CA ARG A 31 11.91 3.44 -9.64
C ARG A 31 12.96 3.84 -8.60
N HIS A 32 12.98 3.17 -7.46
CA HIS A 32 13.76 3.59 -6.28
C HIS A 32 14.95 2.67 -5.98
N GLY A 33 15.09 1.58 -6.73
CA GLY A 33 16.10 0.55 -6.49
C GLY A 33 15.72 -0.40 -5.36
N PRO A 34 16.51 -1.45 -5.15
CA PRO A 34 16.27 -2.46 -4.12
C PRO A 34 16.52 -1.96 -2.69
N GLY A 35 17.21 -0.83 -2.54
CA GLY A 35 17.54 -0.22 -1.24
C GLY A 35 16.57 0.88 -0.80
N ALA A 36 15.44 1.07 -1.50
CA ALA A 36 14.36 1.93 -1.00
C ALA A 36 13.89 1.41 0.36
N PHE A 37 13.60 2.30 1.31
CA PHE A 37 13.25 1.95 2.69
C PHE A 37 14.42 1.35 3.50
N ALA A 38 15.59 1.97 3.41
CA ALA A 38 16.83 1.46 4.01
C ALA A 38 16.84 1.49 5.55
N GLY A 39 15.84 2.11 6.20
CA GLY A 39 15.75 2.15 7.64
C GLY A 39 14.34 2.43 8.18
N PRO A 40 14.09 2.17 9.48
CA PRO A 40 12.79 2.34 10.12
C PRO A 40 12.18 3.75 9.95
N HIS A 41 13.00 4.80 10.01
CA HIS A 41 12.53 6.18 9.84
C HIS A 41 12.10 6.51 8.41
N GLU A 42 12.71 5.88 7.41
CA GLU A 42 12.30 6.05 6.01
C GLU A 42 10.97 5.34 5.76
N ILE A 43 10.81 4.12 6.31
CA ILE A 43 9.54 3.38 6.27
C ILE A 43 8.43 4.20 6.88
N ASP A 44 8.64 4.73 8.09
CA ASP A 44 7.66 5.55 8.81
C ASP A 44 7.28 6.81 8.03
N GLY A 45 8.27 7.55 7.52
CA GLY A 45 8.04 8.78 6.77
C GLY A 45 7.23 8.57 5.49
N VAL A 46 7.53 7.52 4.73
CA VAL A 46 6.76 7.20 3.51
C VAL A 46 5.37 6.68 3.89
N LEU A 47 5.25 5.81 4.91
CA LEU A 47 3.95 5.30 5.33
C LEU A 47 3.01 6.43 5.76
N ASP A 48 3.52 7.42 6.50
CA ASP A 48 2.75 8.59 6.91
C ASP A 48 2.29 9.43 5.70
N GLU A 49 3.12 9.55 4.67
CA GLU A 49 2.77 10.20 3.41
C GLU A 49 1.64 9.45 2.69
N GLU A 50 1.78 8.15 2.43
CA GLU A 50 0.75 7.36 1.72
C GLU A 50 -0.59 7.34 2.50
N ILE A 51 -0.54 7.28 3.84
CA ILE A 51 -1.75 7.35 4.68
C ILE A 51 -2.44 8.71 4.55
N ARG A 52 -1.67 9.80 4.50
CA ARG A 52 -2.21 11.15 4.32
C ARG A 52 -2.90 11.28 2.96
N GLU A 53 -2.30 10.75 1.90
CA GLU A 53 -2.87 10.75 0.56
C GLU A 53 -4.13 9.89 0.47
N TRP A 54 -4.13 8.70 1.07
CA TRP A 54 -5.31 7.85 1.16
C TRP A 54 -6.46 8.55 1.89
N LYS A 55 -6.20 9.18 3.03
CA LYS A 55 -7.20 9.98 3.78
C LYS A 55 -7.75 11.12 2.93
N HIS A 56 -6.90 11.79 2.15
CA HIS A 56 -7.31 12.85 1.25
C HIS A 56 -8.23 12.30 0.13
N ALA A 57 -7.87 11.19 -0.50
CA ALA A 57 -8.70 10.51 -1.51
C ALA A 57 -10.06 10.04 -0.94
N VAL A 58 -10.09 9.60 0.33
CA VAL A 58 -11.33 9.34 1.06
C VAL A 58 -12.18 10.60 1.17
N TRP A 59 -11.58 11.71 1.61
CA TRP A 59 -12.28 12.98 1.82
C TRP A 59 -12.88 13.56 0.53
N ILE A 60 -12.15 13.52 -0.59
CA ILE A 60 -12.64 14.06 -1.89
C ILE A 60 -13.52 13.09 -2.69
N ASN A 61 -13.81 11.89 -2.16
CA ASN A 61 -14.57 10.84 -2.86
C ASN A 61 -13.95 10.33 -4.17
N ASP A 62 -12.62 10.32 -4.27
CA ASP A 62 -11.90 9.76 -5.41
C ASP A 62 -11.71 8.24 -5.24
N ASN A 63 -12.56 7.44 -5.87
CA ASN A 63 -12.47 5.98 -5.80
C ASN A 63 -11.21 5.41 -6.48
N GLN A 64 -10.68 6.06 -7.51
CA GLN A 64 -9.45 5.60 -8.16
C GLN A 64 -8.24 5.94 -7.30
N GLY A 65 -8.20 7.16 -6.76
CA GLY A 65 -7.19 7.58 -5.77
C GLY A 65 -7.19 6.68 -4.55
N ARG A 66 -8.37 6.40 -3.95
CA ARG A 66 -8.46 5.47 -2.79
C ARG A 66 -7.83 4.12 -3.08
N ARG A 67 -8.05 3.57 -4.27
CA ARG A 67 -7.47 2.29 -4.68
C ARG A 67 -5.95 2.40 -4.82
N ARG A 68 -5.47 3.43 -5.51
CA ARG A 68 -4.03 3.67 -5.72
C ARG A 68 -3.31 3.87 -4.39
N GLU A 69 -3.76 4.82 -3.58
CA GLU A 69 -3.07 5.14 -2.33
C GLU A 69 -3.12 3.97 -1.33
N LEU A 70 -4.20 3.17 -1.34
CA LEU A 70 -4.26 1.95 -0.52
C LEU A 70 -3.28 0.87 -1.02
N LEU A 71 -3.03 0.80 -2.33
CA LEU A 71 -2.03 -0.08 -2.91
C LEU A 71 -0.61 0.38 -2.54
N ASP A 72 -0.35 1.69 -2.56
CA ASP A 72 0.93 2.26 -2.16
C ASP A 72 1.21 2.03 -0.68
N VAL A 73 0.22 2.19 0.20
CA VAL A 73 0.32 1.76 1.62
C VAL A 73 0.68 0.28 1.73
N ALA A 74 0.03 -0.60 0.97
CA ALA A 74 0.33 -2.04 1.01
C ALA A 74 1.76 -2.36 0.52
N VAL A 75 2.24 -1.64 -0.51
CA VAL A 75 3.63 -1.73 -0.98
C VAL A 75 4.60 -1.32 0.12
N VAL A 76 4.39 -0.18 0.78
CA VAL A 76 5.25 0.30 1.86
C VAL A 76 5.29 -0.69 3.01
N CYS A 77 4.13 -1.22 3.44
CA CYS A 77 4.07 -2.19 4.54
C CYS A 77 4.84 -3.47 4.22
N LEU A 78 4.65 -4.04 3.03
CA LEU A 78 5.30 -5.30 2.67
C LEU A 78 6.80 -5.11 2.41
N PHE A 79 7.17 -4.04 1.69
CA PHE A 79 8.56 -3.75 1.39
C PHE A 79 9.32 -3.35 2.65
N GLY A 80 8.73 -2.52 3.51
CA GLY A 80 9.30 -2.14 4.80
C GLY A 80 9.52 -3.35 5.71
N LEU A 81 8.59 -4.31 5.76
CA LEU A 81 8.79 -5.57 6.48
C LEU A 81 10.02 -6.33 5.96
N ALA A 82 10.14 -6.49 4.63
CA ALA A 82 11.28 -7.14 4.02
C ALA A 82 12.61 -6.41 4.32
N SER A 83 12.62 -5.08 4.29
CA SER A 83 13.79 -4.27 4.66
C SER A 83 14.23 -4.49 6.11
N LEU A 84 13.29 -4.60 7.05
CA LEU A 84 13.59 -4.88 8.46
C LEU A 84 14.21 -6.27 8.66
N GLU A 85 13.79 -7.27 7.88
CA GLU A 85 14.38 -8.62 7.93
C GLU A 85 15.84 -8.63 7.47
N GLU A 86 16.19 -7.84 6.46
CA GLU A 86 17.57 -7.73 5.99
C GLU A 86 18.46 -6.89 6.94
N LEU A 87 17.90 -5.88 7.61
CA LEU A 87 18.62 -5.09 8.63
C LEU A 87 18.93 -5.88 9.92
N GLY A 88 18.12 -6.89 10.23
CA GLY A 88 18.30 -7.76 11.39
C GLY A 88 19.32 -8.89 11.20
N ARG A 89 19.92 -9.02 10.01
CA ARG A 89 21.00 -9.98 9.70
C ARG A 89 22.37 -9.35 9.83
#